data_AF-A0A139XBK8-F1
#
_entry.id   AF-A0A139XBK8-F1
#
_cell.length_a   1.000
_cell.length_b   1.000
_cell.length_c   1.000
_cell.angle_alpha   90.00
_cell.angle_beta   90.00
_cell.angle_gamma   90.00
#
_symmetry.space_group_name_H-M   'P 1'
#
loop_
_entity.id
_entity.type
_entity.pdbx_description
1 polymer ?
#
loop_
_entity_poly.entity_id
_entity_poly.type
_entity_poly.pdbx_seq_one_letter_code
_entity_poly.pdbx_strand_id
1 'polypeptide(L)' 'MDKEQIRYLAHEAAELSKQGIKLIKAGKYKEGHSYMRRAYLASKECQSLINEGKVQKTLEQFEELHAG' A
#
# COMPACT_ATOMS: atom_id res chain seq x y z
N MET A 1 -12.12 -0.06 -8.58
CA MET A 1 -10.81 -0.34 -7.95
C MET A 1 -9.68 -0.06 -8.93
N ASP A 2 -8.84 0.94 -8.63
CA ASP A 2 -7.66 1.28 -9.45
C ASP A 2 -6.50 0.30 -9.17
N LYS A 3 -6.37 -0.70 -10.03
CA LYS A 3 -5.31 -1.72 -9.93
C LYS A 3 -3.92 -1.15 -10.22
N GLU A 4 -3.81 -0.05 -10.96
CA GLU A 4 -2.53 0.57 -11.28
C GLU A 4 -1.96 1.29 -10.07
N GLN A 5 -2.83 2.01 -9.34
CA GLN A 5 -2.44 2.69 -8.10
C GLN A 5 -1.98 1.71 -7.02
N ILE A 6 -2.67 0.57 -6.85
CA ILE A 6 -2.25 -0.49 -5.90
C ILE A 6 -0.86 -1.04 -6.26
N ARG A 7 -0.61 -1.30 -7.55
CA ARG A 7 0.71 -1.79 -8.01
C ARG A 7 1.79 -0.75 -7.81
N TYR A 8 1.49 0.51 -8.11
CA TYR A 8 2.40 1.62 -7.90
C TYR A 8 2.80 1.75 -6.42
N LEU A 9 1.83 1.78 -5.50
CA LEU A 9 2.09 1.90 -4.06
C LEU A 9 2.86 0.69 -3.52
N ALA A 10 2.55 -0.52 -3.98
CA ALA A 10 3.30 -1.72 -3.60
C ALA A 10 4.76 -1.66 -4.06
N HIS A 11 5.00 -1.21 -5.30
CA HIS A 11 6.35 -1.03 -5.83
C HIS A 11 7.10 0.09 -5.08
N GLU A 12 6.45 1.22 -4.82
CA GLU A 12 7.04 2.33 -4.08
C GLU A 12 7.43 1.92 -2.66
N ALA A 13 6.57 1.19 -1.95
CA ALA A 13 6.87 0.69 -0.61
C ALA A 13 8.10 -0.24 -0.59
N ALA A 14 8.26 -1.10 -1.61
CA ALA A 14 9.40 -2.00 -1.74
C ALA A 14 10.71 -1.22 -1.98
N GLU A 15 10.70 -0.27 -2.91
CA GLU A 15 11.89 0.53 -3.22
C GLU A 15 12.29 1.45 -2.06
N LEU A 16 11.33 2.08 -1.38
CA LEU A 16 11.60 2.87 -0.17
C LEU A 16 12.20 2.00 0.94
N SER A 17 11.68 0.78 1.15
CA SER A 17 12.22 -0.16 2.14
C SER A 17 13.67 -0.55 1.81
N LYS A 18 13.95 -0.85 0.54
CA LYS A 18 15.29 -1.19 0.06
C LYS A 18 16.29 -0.04 0.29
N GLN A 19 15.89 1.20 -0.03
CA GLN A 19 16.71 2.38 0.23
C GLN A 19 16.93 2.62 1.73
N GLY A 20 15.88 2.46 2.53
CA GLY A 20 15.97 2.58 3.99
C GLY A 20 16.95 1.57 4.60
N ILE A 21 16.89 0.29 4.20
CA ILE A 21 17.84 -0.75 4.66
C ILE A 21 19.27 -0.39 4.25
N LYS A 22 19.48 0.07 3.01
CA LYS A 22 20.80 0.47 2.53
C LYS A 22 21.40 1.59 3.40
N LEU A 23 20.59 2.59 3.75
CA LEU A 23 21.01 3.71 4.60
C LEU A 23 21.29 3.27 6.05
N ILE A 24 20.44 2.42 6.62
CA ILE A 24 20.65 1.84 7.96
C ILE A 24 21.96 1.06 8.01
N LYS A 25 22.22 0.21 7.00
CA LYS A 25 23.47 -0.56 6.89
C LYS A 25 24.71 0.34 6.74
N ALA A 26 24.55 1.53 6.17
CA ALA A 26 25.60 2.54 6.07
C ALA A 26 25.74 3.42 7.33
N GLY A 27 25.03 3.11 8.43
CA GLY A 27 25.04 3.88 9.67
C GLY A 27 24.21 5.17 9.61
N LYS A 28 23.52 5.45 8.51
CA LYS A 28 22.67 6.64 8.32
C LYS A 28 21.26 6.40 8.84
N TYR A 29 21.14 6.15 10.13
CA TYR A 29 19.89 5.71 10.76
C TYR A 29 18.73 6.68 10.57
N LYS A 30 18.93 8.00 10.77
CA LYS A 30 17.84 8.99 10.62
C LYS A 30 17.24 8.99 9.22
N GLU A 31 18.09 9.00 8.20
CA GLU A 31 17.67 8.95 6.80
C GLU A 31 16.99 7.62 6.50
N GLY A 32 17.59 6.51 6.92
CA GLY A 32 17.02 5.18 6.73
C GLY A 32 15.64 5.00 7.38
N HIS A 33 15.46 5.50 8.61
CA HIS A 33 14.16 5.51 9.28
C HIS A 33 13.13 6.41 8.58
N SER A 34 13.56 7.52 7.99
CA SER A 34 12.67 8.37 7.17
C SER A 34 12.13 7.60 5.96
N TYR A 35 12.99 6.86 5.24
CA TYR A 35 12.59 5.98 4.15
C TYR A 35 11.65 4.85 4.62
N MET A 36 11.94 4.23 5.76
CA MET A 36 11.09 3.20 6.36
C MET A 36 9.70 3.73 6.72
N ARG A 37 9.62 4.94 7.28
CA ARG A 37 8.33 5.58 7.57
C ARG A 37 7.51 5.79 6.31
N ARG A 38 8.14 6.26 5.22
CA ARG A 38 7.46 6.43 3.93
C ARG A 38 6.99 5.10 3.36
N ALA A 39 7.81 4.06 3.43
CA ALA A 39 7.43 2.71 2.99
C ALA A 39 6.21 2.17 3.75
N TYR A 40 6.16 2.39 5.07
CA TYR A 40 5.02 2.04 5.90
C TYR A 40 3.74 2.77 5.48
N LEU A 41 3.82 4.08 5.22
CA LEU A 41 2.67 4.87 4.77
C LEU A 41 2.13 4.38 3.41
N ALA A 42 3.01 4.14 2.43
CA ALA A 42 2.63 3.59 1.13
C ALA A 42 1.97 2.20 1.27
N SER A 43 2.49 1.36 2.18
CA SER A 43 1.90 0.05 2.47
C SER A 43 0.51 0.16 3.10
N LYS A 44 0.30 1.13 4.00
CA LYS A 44 -1.00 1.39 4.63
C LYS A 44 -2.03 1.89 3.64
N GLU A 45 -1.64 2.78 2.73
CA GLU A 45 -2.50 3.28 1.68
C GLU A 45 -2.90 2.17 0.70
N CYS A 46 -1.92 1.36 0.26
CA CYS A 46 -2.16 0.19 -0.57
C CYS A 46 -3.17 -0.78 0.07
N GLN A 47 -3.03 -1.04 1.37
CA GLN A 47 -3.96 -1.88 2.12
C GLN A 47 -5.37 -1.29 2.21
N SER A 48 -5.50 0.04 2.32
CA SER A 48 -6.80 0.72 2.32
C SER A 48 -7.52 0.50 1.00
N LEU A 49 -6.86 0.76 -0.12
CA LEU A 49 -7.42 0.60 -1.46
C LEU A 49 -7.86 -0.85 -1.74
N ILE A 50 -7.09 -1.83 -1.30
CA ILE A 50 -7.46 -3.25 -1.40
C ILE A 50 -8.74 -3.53 -0.61
N ASN A 51 -8.87 -2.98 0.59
CA ASN A 51 -10.02 -3.21 1.44
C ASN A 51 -11.27 -2.50 0.92
N GLU A 52 -11.14 -1.26 0.44
CA GLU A 52 -12.21 -0.52 -0.23
C GLU A 52 -12.74 -1.28 -1.45
N GLY A 53 -11.84 -1.81 -2.29
CA GLY A 53 -12.22 -2.65 -3.44
C GLY A 53 -12.98 -3.92 -3.05
N LYS A 54 -12.65 -4.54 -1.91
CA LYS A 54 -13.40 -5.69 -1.38
C LYS A 54 -14.79 -5.29 -0.90
N VAL A 55 -14.91 -4.18 -0.17
CA VAL A 55 -16.20 -3.66 0.33
C VAL A 55 -17.12 -3.35 -0.84
N GLN A 56 -16.61 -2.67 -1.86
CA GLN A 56 -17.41 -2.31 -3.04
C GLN A 56 -17.93 -3.55 -3.77
N LYS A 57 -17.08 -4.58 -3.95
CA LYS A 57 -17.50 -5.83 -4.57
C LYS A 57 -18.57 -6.57 -3.74
N THR A 58 -18.47 -6.56 -2.42
CA THR A 58 -19.50 -7.16 -1.55
C THR A 58 -20.83 -6.42 -1.64
N LEU A 59 -20.81 -5.08 -1.74
CA LEU A 59 -22.02 -4.27 -1.91
C LEU A 59 -22.70 -4.55 -3.26
N GLU A 60 -21.93 -4.57 -4.35
CA GLU A 60 -22.43 -4.92 -5.69
C GLU A 60 -23.13 -6.30 -5.69
N GLN A 61 -22.51 -7.30 -5.06
CA GLN A 61 -23.10 -8.64 -4.93
C GLN A 61 -24.39 -8.65 -4.10
N PHE A 62 -24.48 -7.82 -3.06
CA PHE A 62 -25.68 -7.70 -2.24
C PHE A 62 -26.83 -7.03 -3.01
N GLU A 63 -26.52 -5.97 -3.75
CA GLU A 63 -27.49 -5.29 -4.62
C GLU A 63 -28.03 -6.22 -5.71
N GLU A 64 -27.17 -7.01 -6.37
CA GLU A 64 -27.57 -8.02 -7.36
C GLU A 64 -28.52 -9.09 -6.78
N LEU A 65 -28.28 -9.53 -5.54
CA LEU A 65 -29.11 -10.54 -4.86
C LEU A 65 -30.49 -10.01 -4.46
N HIS A 66 -30.62 -8.71 -4.21
CA HIS A 66 -31.87 -8.08 -3.76
C HIS A 66 -32.62 -7.33 -4.87
N ALA A 67 -32.03 -7.23 -6.07
CA ALA A 67 -32.65 -6.63 -7.25
C ALA A 67 -33.54 -7.60 -8.05
N GLY A 68 -33.69 -8.86 -7.61
CA GLY A 68 -34.58 -9.89 -8.19
C GLY A 68 -35.69 -10.30 -7.22
#